data_AF-A0A7X7QWT6-F1
#
_entry.id   AF-A0A7X7QWT6-F1
#
_cell.length_a   1.000
_cell.length_b   1.000
_cell.length_c   1.000
_cell.angle_alpha   90.00
_cell.angle_beta   90.00
_cell.angle_gamma   90.00
#
_symmetry.space_group_name_H-M   'P 1'
#
loop_
_entity.id
_entity.type
_entity.pdbx_description
1 polymer ?
#
loop_
_entity_poly.entity_id
_entity_poly.type
_entity_poly.pdbx_seq_one_letter_code
_entity_poly.pdbx_strand_id
1 'polypeptide(L)'
;ASLVSDIQSQFDNIFGAGRVTAGINVDGALQFNASGSILQIIDNIESDTKLEYIGLRSIDMSILNLRGSLSENFGYEENVSFSINGTEFNFTYEDSIENIMKTVNESTANVKMTYSSITDKITLSATKTGSNSEIDIQNLSGNFFGPSGIVKIDQGITKNGQDAMFYLNDESKENLIIRSSNTFTIDNVTYTLKEETVTPIDFKVENNEDGVFESIKSFIEEYNSIVEELTSHVTQKRDYDYEPLSDEQKKEMSEDQIADWEEKAKQGLLKADNTIYSMLNELRTAFITGVENINMTFGSIGINTSSYTNNGIITIDETVLKGAISGKFDDVVSLFTRESSISYKRDLTSEDAAERFSESGFCQRVNDIVKKYITTSRDENGNKGLLIEKAGIENDASEGTNVLTRKIDEIKERLDRANELMDKKERGYWSQFSNLEVAINKLNTQSGYVSSMMEQ
;
A
#
# COMPACT_ATOMS: atom_id res chain seq x y z
N ALA A 1 25.92 60.35 -0.33
CA ALA A 1 24.54 59.95 0.02
C ALA A 1 24.59 59.21 1.36
N SER A 2 23.50 59.19 2.13
CA SER A 2 23.47 58.33 3.33
C SER A 2 23.39 56.88 2.86
N LEU A 3 24.00 55.95 3.60
CA LEU A 3 23.96 54.51 3.32
C LEU A 3 22.52 54.02 3.04
N VAL A 4 21.55 54.52 3.80
CA VAL A 4 20.12 54.25 3.63
C VAL A 4 19.59 54.70 2.26
N SER A 5 19.98 55.88 1.79
CA SER A 5 19.57 56.40 0.48
C SER A 5 20.12 55.58 -0.68
N ASP A 6 21.33 55.06 -0.54
CA ASP A 6 21.97 54.22 -1.55
C ASP A 6 21.32 52.83 -1.58
N ILE A 7 21.02 52.24 -0.41
CA ILE A 7 20.28 50.97 -0.30
C ILE A 7 18.86 51.12 -0.83
N GLN A 8 18.15 52.20 -0.48
CA GLN A 8 16.78 52.47 -0.97
C GLN A 8 16.75 52.54 -2.49
N SER A 9 17.70 53.23 -3.11
CA SER A 9 17.78 53.33 -4.58
C SER A 9 18.00 51.97 -5.24
N GLN A 10 18.77 51.07 -4.61
CA GLN A 10 18.95 49.71 -5.09
C GLN A 10 17.67 48.87 -4.93
N PHE A 11 16.99 48.96 -3.80
CA PHE A 11 15.71 48.29 -3.58
C PHE A 11 14.63 48.76 -4.54
N ASP A 12 14.50 50.06 -4.79
CA ASP A 12 13.54 50.61 -5.73
C ASP A 12 13.81 50.14 -7.16
N ASN A 13 15.08 49.94 -7.54
CA ASN A 13 15.47 49.40 -8.84
C ASN A 13 15.17 47.91 -8.98
N ILE A 14 15.48 47.10 -7.95
CA ILE A 14 15.34 45.64 -8.00
C ILE A 14 13.89 45.21 -7.78
N PHE A 15 13.25 45.73 -6.73
CA PHE A 15 11.94 45.29 -6.27
C PHE A 15 10.79 46.20 -6.77
N GLY A 16 11.13 47.39 -7.28
CA GLY A 16 10.19 48.44 -7.65
C GLY A 16 9.97 49.45 -6.51
N ALA A 17 9.77 50.72 -6.91
CA ALA A 17 9.66 51.82 -5.97
C ALA A 17 8.58 51.60 -4.90
N GLY A 18 8.95 51.79 -3.63
CA GLY A 18 8.02 51.72 -2.49
C GLY A 18 7.60 50.31 -2.05
N ARG A 19 8.18 49.25 -2.63
CA ARG A 19 7.92 47.87 -2.20
C ARG A 19 8.73 47.46 -0.98
N VAL A 20 9.97 47.91 -0.90
CA VAL A 20 10.87 47.69 0.24
C VAL A 20 11.45 49.03 0.65
N THR A 21 11.36 49.37 1.94
CA THR A 21 11.89 50.60 2.50
C THR A 21 13.05 50.32 3.43
N ALA A 22 14.18 50.97 3.20
CA ALA A 22 15.34 50.96 4.08
C ALA A 22 15.28 52.12 5.08
N GLY A 23 15.62 51.83 6.33
CA GLY A 23 15.66 52.78 7.43
C GLY A 23 16.73 52.43 8.45
N ILE A 24 16.79 53.23 9.52
CA ILE A 24 17.62 52.98 10.70
C ILE A 24 16.67 52.91 11.90
N ASN A 25 16.81 51.86 12.72
CA ASN A 25 16.01 51.70 13.93
C ASN A 25 16.50 52.63 15.06
N VAL A 26 15.83 52.60 16.21
CA VAL A 26 16.14 53.45 17.37
C VAL A 26 17.55 53.20 17.96
N ASP A 27 18.14 52.03 17.70
CA ASP A 27 19.46 51.63 18.17
C ASP A 27 20.58 51.91 17.15
N GLY A 28 20.25 52.51 16.00
CA GLY A 28 21.23 52.86 14.97
C GLY A 28 21.55 51.75 13.96
N ALA A 29 20.86 50.61 14.03
CA ALA A 29 21.02 49.50 13.09
C ALA A 29 20.13 49.65 11.84
N LEU A 30 20.53 49.05 10.72
CA LEU A 30 19.74 49.04 9.49
C LEU A 30 18.46 48.23 9.68
N GLN A 31 17.34 48.74 9.17
CA GLN A 31 16.05 48.05 9.18
C GLN A 31 15.43 48.11 7.79
N PHE A 32 14.85 46.99 7.35
CA PHE A 32 14.09 46.89 6.11
C PHE A 32 12.63 46.58 6.41
N ASN A 33 11.72 47.18 5.66
CA ASN A 33 10.28 46.92 5.79
C ASN A 33 9.68 46.73 4.39
N ALA A 34 8.81 45.74 4.24
CA ALA A 34 8.02 45.54 3.03
C ALA A 34 6.56 45.31 3.42
N SER A 35 5.71 46.29 3.17
CA SER A 35 4.29 46.18 3.51
C SER A 35 3.62 45.11 2.63
N GLY A 36 3.05 44.08 3.26
CA GLY A 36 2.37 42.98 2.57
C GLY A 36 3.30 41.99 1.86
N SER A 37 4.60 41.99 2.19
CA SER A 37 5.58 41.03 1.68
C SER A 37 6.50 40.56 2.79
N ILE A 38 7.09 39.38 2.62
CA ILE A 38 8.07 38.82 3.56
C ILE A 38 9.46 39.15 3.01
N LEU A 39 10.27 39.83 3.81
CA LEU A 39 11.69 39.99 3.53
C LEU A 39 12.44 38.85 4.18
N GLN A 40 13.36 38.23 3.44
CA GLN A 40 14.31 37.27 3.95
C GLN A 40 15.71 37.71 3.52
N ILE A 41 16.62 37.77 4.48
CA ILE A 41 18.03 38.02 4.23
C ILE A 41 18.68 36.67 3.97
N ILE A 42 19.35 36.50 2.84
CA ILE A 42 20.08 35.27 2.51
C ILE A 42 21.52 35.68 2.23
N ASP A 43 22.44 35.21 3.08
CA ASP A 43 23.86 35.29 2.79
C ASP A 43 24.29 34.05 1.99
N ASN A 44 24.80 34.27 0.78
CA ASN A 44 25.34 33.22 -0.09
C ASN A 44 26.87 33.11 0.04
N ILE A 45 27.49 33.77 1.02
CA ILE A 45 28.94 33.79 1.21
C ILE A 45 29.29 32.95 2.44
N GLU A 46 30.01 31.85 2.24
CA GLU A 46 30.25 30.77 3.23
C GLU A 46 31.03 31.16 4.52
N SER A 47 31.33 32.45 4.79
CA SER A 47 32.18 32.76 5.97
C SER A 47 32.25 34.23 6.46
N ASP A 48 31.42 35.17 5.99
CA ASP A 48 31.63 36.59 6.34
C ASP A 48 30.64 37.09 7.41
N THR A 49 31.13 37.38 8.62
CA THR A 49 30.39 37.98 9.75
C THR A 49 29.97 39.45 9.51
N LYS A 50 29.98 39.91 8.26
CA LYS A 50 29.75 41.31 7.87
C LYS A 50 28.32 41.78 8.07
N LEU A 51 27.34 40.88 7.96
CA LEU A 51 25.94 41.21 8.25
C LEU A 51 25.76 41.55 9.74
N GLU A 52 26.44 40.85 10.64
CA GLU A 52 26.32 41.08 12.09
C GLU A 52 26.78 42.50 12.48
N TYR A 53 27.82 43.02 11.82
CA TYR A 53 28.31 44.38 12.04
C TYR A 53 27.30 45.48 11.68
N ILE A 54 26.29 45.17 10.84
CA ILE A 54 25.19 46.08 10.49
C ILE A 54 23.87 45.69 11.15
N GLY A 55 23.91 44.74 12.11
CA GLY A 55 22.77 44.29 12.88
C GLY A 55 21.83 43.34 12.14
N LEU A 56 22.32 42.67 11.09
CA LEU A 56 21.56 41.70 10.29
C LEU A 56 22.20 40.31 10.42
N ARG A 57 21.41 39.26 10.29
CA ARG A 57 21.89 37.87 10.22
C ARG A 57 21.40 37.22 8.94
N SER A 58 22.14 36.22 8.47
CA SER A 58 21.65 35.35 7.41
C SER A 58 20.40 34.63 7.93
N ILE A 59 19.34 34.58 7.11
CA ILE A 59 18.02 34.01 7.40
C ILE A 59 17.11 34.92 8.26
N ASP A 60 17.53 36.15 8.57
CA ASP A 60 16.63 37.13 9.19
C ASP A 60 15.40 37.34 8.31
N MET A 61 14.22 37.25 8.94
CA MET A 61 12.94 37.48 8.29
C MET A 61 12.22 38.67 8.89
N SER A 62 11.42 39.36 8.08
CA SER A 62 10.54 40.43 8.57
C SER A 62 9.33 39.92 9.37
N ILE A 63 9.25 38.61 9.60
CA ILE A 63 8.22 37.88 10.34
C ILE A 63 8.91 36.81 11.20
N LEU A 64 8.18 36.14 12.09
CA LEU A 64 8.74 35.09 12.93
C LEU A 64 9.44 33.97 12.12
N ASN A 65 10.68 33.65 12.48
CA ASN A 65 11.44 32.53 11.90
C ASN A 65 11.20 31.24 12.66
N LEU A 66 10.35 30.37 12.10
CA LEU A 66 10.00 29.11 12.74
C LEU A 66 11.19 28.18 12.97
N ARG A 67 12.21 28.23 12.11
CA ARG A 67 13.41 27.39 12.24
C ARG A 67 14.41 27.97 13.23
N GLY A 68 14.30 29.27 13.51
CA GLY A 68 15.15 29.94 14.49
C GLY A 68 14.74 29.62 15.92
N SER A 69 15.69 29.71 16.83
CA SER A 69 15.51 29.48 18.26
C SER A 69 14.73 30.59 18.97
N LEU A 70 14.37 30.39 20.24
CA LEU A 70 13.80 31.46 21.08
C LEU A 70 14.81 32.61 21.29
N SER A 71 16.09 32.30 21.43
CA SER A 71 17.16 33.31 21.55
C SER A 71 17.32 34.12 20.27
N GLU A 72 17.27 33.47 19.10
CA GLU A 72 17.40 34.13 17.80
C GLU A 72 16.20 35.02 17.48
N ASN A 73 14.98 34.53 17.72
CA ASN A 73 13.76 35.28 17.38
C ASN A 73 13.43 36.39 18.38
N PHE A 74 13.71 36.20 19.66
CA PHE A 74 13.20 37.06 20.73
C PHE A 74 14.27 37.62 21.68
N GLY A 75 15.55 37.26 21.51
CA GLY A 75 16.61 37.63 22.45
C GLY A 75 16.41 37.02 23.84
N TYR A 76 15.68 35.90 23.92
CA TYR A 76 15.36 35.23 25.16
C TYR A 76 16.50 34.27 25.53
N GLU A 77 17.09 34.40 26.72
CA GLU A 77 18.25 33.61 27.15
C GLU A 77 17.94 32.65 28.31
N GLU A 78 16.66 32.49 28.65
CA GLU A 78 16.21 31.61 29.74
C GLU A 78 15.45 30.39 29.19
N ASN A 79 15.47 29.28 29.93
CA ASN A 79 14.63 28.13 29.60
C ASN A 79 13.15 28.44 29.92
N VAL A 80 12.25 27.79 29.19
CA VAL A 80 10.80 27.94 29.38
C VAL A 80 10.15 26.59 29.70
N SER A 81 9.22 26.60 30.65
CA SER A 81 8.39 25.46 30.99
C SER A 81 6.95 25.92 31.18
N PHE A 82 6.01 25.16 30.65
CA PHE A 82 4.58 25.46 30.73
C PHE A 82 3.75 24.20 30.67
N SER A 83 2.49 24.27 31.08
CA SER A 83 1.52 23.21 30.89
C SER A 83 0.35 23.66 30.01
N ILE A 84 -0.15 22.73 29.19
CA ILE A 84 -1.40 22.88 28.44
C ILE A 84 -2.29 21.69 28.77
N ASN A 85 -3.50 21.93 29.30
CA ASN A 85 -4.42 20.89 29.73
C ASN A 85 -3.76 19.85 30.67
N GLY A 86 -2.90 20.32 31.58
CA GLY A 86 -2.16 19.49 32.53
C GLY A 86 -0.98 18.70 31.95
N THR A 87 -0.70 18.78 30.65
CA THR A 87 0.50 18.20 30.03
C THR A 87 1.64 19.21 30.11
N GLU A 88 2.77 18.85 30.72
CA GLU A 88 3.95 19.71 30.86
C GLU A 88 4.85 19.67 29.63
N PHE A 89 5.41 20.82 29.28
CA PHE A 89 6.37 21.02 28.21
C PHE A 89 7.57 21.79 28.73
N ASN A 90 8.76 21.36 28.33
CA ASN A 90 10.02 21.94 28.77
C ASN A 90 10.89 22.19 27.54
N PHE A 91 11.33 23.44 27.37
CA PHE A 91 12.18 23.86 26.26
C PHE A 91 13.33 24.73 26.77
N THR A 92 14.42 24.68 26.03
CA THR A 92 15.57 25.56 26.19
C THR A 92 15.44 26.77 25.27
N TYR A 93 16.19 27.84 25.55
CA TYR A 93 16.22 29.01 24.67
C TYR A 93 16.77 28.73 23.26
N GLU A 94 17.46 27.59 23.08
CA GLU A 94 18.00 27.13 21.79
C GLU A 94 16.99 26.32 20.96
N ASP A 95 15.84 25.96 21.53
CA ASP A 95 14.81 25.24 20.78
C ASP A 95 14.11 26.14 19.77
N SER A 96 13.90 25.62 18.56
CA SER A 96 13.19 26.34 17.50
C SER A 96 11.69 26.41 17.75
N ILE A 97 11.05 27.46 17.23
CA ILE A 97 9.59 27.61 17.32
C ILE A 97 8.87 26.45 16.63
N GLU A 98 9.42 25.96 15.51
CA GLU A 98 8.93 24.78 14.80
C GLU A 98 8.94 23.55 15.70
N ASN A 99 10.03 23.31 16.43
CA ASN A 99 10.14 22.18 17.35
C ASN A 99 9.14 22.31 18.52
N ILE A 100 8.96 23.52 19.06
CA ILE A 100 7.98 23.78 20.13
C ILE A 100 6.56 23.47 19.62
N MET A 101 6.19 24.04 18.47
CA MET A 101 4.87 23.83 17.87
C MET A 101 4.62 22.36 17.54
N LYS A 102 5.62 21.67 16.98
CA LYS A 102 5.55 20.24 16.66
C LYS A 102 5.34 19.41 17.92
N THR A 103 6.14 19.65 18.96
CA THR A 103 6.05 18.93 20.24
C THR A 103 4.68 19.11 20.90
N VAL A 104 4.13 20.34 20.88
CA VAL A 104 2.77 20.62 21.38
C VAL A 104 1.72 19.88 20.54
N ASN A 105 1.83 19.91 19.21
CA ASN A 105 0.88 19.28 18.29
C ASN A 105 0.88 17.75 18.35
N GLU A 106 2.02 17.14 18.67
CA GLU A 106 2.18 15.68 18.80
C GLU A 106 1.83 15.16 20.20
N SER A 107 1.53 16.06 21.14
CA SER A 107 1.26 15.72 22.54
C SER A 107 -0.17 15.25 22.81
N THR A 108 -0.40 14.75 24.02
CA THR A 108 -1.74 14.40 24.53
C THR A 108 -2.52 15.60 25.09
N ALA A 109 -2.04 16.84 24.90
CA ALA A 109 -2.70 18.05 25.40
C ALA A 109 -4.02 18.39 24.66
N ASN A 110 -4.34 17.68 23.56
CA ASN A 110 -5.55 17.88 22.74
C ASN A 110 -5.69 19.30 22.17
N VAL A 111 -4.56 19.91 21.79
CA VAL A 111 -4.52 21.24 21.18
C VAL A 111 -3.74 21.21 19.86
N LYS A 112 -3.99 22.21 19.03
CA LYS A 112 -3.26 22.48 17.81
C LYS A 112 -2.73 23.91 17.84
N MET A 113 -1.41 24.04 17.87
CA MET A 113 -0.66 25.28 17.72
C MET A 113 -0.31 25.49 16.24
N THR A 114 -0.66 26.65 15.71
CA THR A 114 -0.43 27.03 14.30
C THR A 114 0.14 28.43 14.23
N TYR A 115 0.86 28.73 13.14
CA TYR A 115 1.40 30.04 12.86
C TYR A 115 0.91 30.51 11.49
N SER A 116 0.53 31.78 11.40
CA SER A 116 0.12 32.43 10.16
C SER A 116 1.13 33.50 9.79
N SER A 117 1.81 33.33 8.65
CA SER A 117 2.75 34.31 8.10
C SER A 117 2.06 35.58 7.56
N ILE A 118 0.75 35.53 7.35
CA ILE A 118 -0.06 36.68 6.91
C ILE A 118 -0.28 37.64 8.09
N THR A 119 -0.59 37.09 9.26
CA THR A 119 -0.93 37.87 10.46
C THR A 119 0.22 37.97 11.46
N ASP A 120 1.32 37.25 11.22
CA ASP A 120 2.47 37.08 12.13
C ASP A 120 2.01 36.71 13.55
N LYS A 121 1.14 35.68 13.64
CA LYS A 121 0.52 35.25 14.90
C LYS A 121 0.55 33.75 15.06
N ILE A 122 0.89 33.33 16.28
CA ILE A 122 0.67 31.97 16.75
C ILE A 122 -0.75 31.87 17.31
N THR A 123 -1.47 30.82 16.95
CA THR A 123 -2.82 30.51 17.45
C THR A 123 -2.83 29.11 18.04
N LEU A 124 -3.45 28.98 19.22
CA LEU A 124 -3.71 27.70 19.86
C LEU A 124 -5.22 27.42 19.81
N SER A 125 -5.59 26.22 19.39
CA SER A 125 -6.98 25.78 19.28
C SER A 125 -7.15 24.38 19.85
N ALA A 126 -8.31 24.07 20.41
CA ALA A 126 -8.60 22.71 20.86
C ALA A 126 -8.86 21.82 19.64
N THR A 127 -8.43 20.55 19.70
CA THR A 127 -8.69 19.59 18.63
C THR A 127 -10.07 18.94 18.74
N LYS A 128 -10.73 19.09 19.90
CA LYS A 128 -12.08 18.60 20.17
C LYS A 128 -13.09 19.74 20.12
N THR A 129 -14.28 19.45 19.64
CA THR A 129 -15.45 20.34 19.68
C THR A 129 -16.32 20.02 20.91
N GLY A 130 -17.39 20.80 21.11
CA GLY A 130 -18.34 20.59 22.20
C GLY A 130 -18.13 21.52 23.39
N SER A 131 -19.16 21.62 24.23
CA SER A 131 -19.19 22.50 25.41
C SER A 131 -18.12 22.17 26.43
N ASN A 132 -17.61 20.95 26.45
CA ASN A 132 -16.53 20.50 27.33
C ASN A 132 -15.13 20.73 26.75
N SER A 133 -15.02 21.32 25.55
CA SER A 133 -13.72 21.67 24.97
C SER A 133 -13.13 22.88 25.68
N GLU A 134 -11.99 22.67 26.34
CA GLU A 134 -11.25 23.70 27.07
C GLU A 134 -9.74 23.64 26.79
N ILE A 135 -9.10 24.78 26.96
CA ILE A 135 -7.64 24.92 26.94
C ILE A 135 -7.26 25.64 28.24
N ASP A 136 -6.57 24.94 29.13
CA ASP A 136 -5.94 25.50 30.33
C ASP A 136 -4.44 25.70 30.10
N ILE A 137 -3.96 26.92 30.22
CA ILE A 137 -2.56 27.30 29.98
C ILE A 137 -1.94 27.84 31.25
N GLN A 138 -0.79 27.30 31.65
CA GLN A 138 -0.05 27.77 32.83
C GLN A 138 1.45 27.81 32.53
N ASN A 139 2.13 28.93 32.83
CA ASN A 139 3.59 28.95 32.84
C ASN A 139 4.10 28.31 34.15
N LEU A 140 5.08 27.42 34.05
CA LEU A 140 5.77 26.78 35.18
C LEU A 140 7.12 27.46 35.46
N SER A 141 7.87 27.80 34.40
CA SER A 141 9.08 28.61 34.46
C SER A 141 9.26 29.43 33.19
N GLY A 142 9.86 30.62 33.31
CA GLY A 142 9.93 31.58 32.21
C GLY A 142 8.55 32.14 31.81
N ASN A 143 8.53 32.99 30.79
CA ASN A 143 7.32 33.69 30.34
C ASN A 143 7.01 33.38 28.86
N PHE A 144 6.62 32.14 28.57
CA PHE A 144 6.20 31.78 27.21
C PHE A 144 4.82 32.37 26.88
N PHE A 145 3.84 32.17 27.77
CA PHE A 145 2.47 32.69 27.67
C PHE A 145 2.24 33.96 28.51
N GLY A 146 1.17 34.70 28.19
CA GLY A 146 0.70 35.92 28.87
C GLY A 146 0.88 37.20 28.03
N PRO A 147 0.32 38.34 28.48
CA PRO A 147 0.41 39.62 27.76
C PRO A 147 1.83 40.12 27.52
N SER A 148 2.75 39.76 28.41
CA SER A 148 4.20 40.04 28.31
C SER A 148 5.01 38.80 27.95
N GLY A 149 4.36 37.69 27.59
CA GLY A 149 5.02 36.45 27.20
C GLY A 149 5.42 36.44 25.72
N ILE A 150 6.30 35.50 25.37
CA ILE A 150 6.88 35.34 24.03
C ILE A 150 5.80 35.28 22.94
N VAL A 151 4.76 34.46 23.12
CA VAL A 151 3.74 34.23 22.08
C VAL A 151 2.47 35.06 22.25
N LYS A 152 2.38 35.87 23.31
CA LYS A 152 1.25 36.78 23.60
C LYS A 152 -0.14 36.10 23.61
N ILE A 153 -0.21 34.84 24.00
CA ILE A 153 -1.45 34.11 24.27
C ILE A 153 -1.66 34.12 25.78
N ASP A 154 -2.83 34.56 26.25
CA ASP A 154 -3.13 34.67 27.67
C ASP A 154 -3.12 33.31 28.39
N GLN A 155 -2.77 33.33 29.68
CA GLN A 155 -2.83 32.17 30.57
C GLN A 155 -4.26 31.94 31.11
N GLY A 156 -4.48 30.75 31.66
CA GLY A 156 -5.73 30.34 32.30
C GLY A 156 -6.63 29.51 31.40
N ILE A 157 -7.85 29.29 31.87
CA ILE A 157 -8.85 28.42 31.22
C ILE A 157 -9.64 29.22 30.19
N THR A 158 -9.56 28.80 28.93
CA THR A 158 -10.42 29.25 27.84
C THR A 158 -11.40 28.15 27.45
N LYS A 159 -12.70 28.46 27.48
CA LYS A 159 -13.79 27.50 27.20
C LYS A 159 -14.85 28.11 26.27
N ASN A 160 -14.60 27.99 24.97
CA ASN A 160 -15.44 28.60 23.92
C ASN A 160 -16.14 27.57 23.04
N GLY A 161 -15.93 26.26 23.28
CA GLY A 161 -16.58 25.20 22.52
C GLY A 161 -18.10 25.16 22.78
N GLN A 162 -18.86 24.73 21.77
CA GLN A 162 -20.31 24.58 21.85
C GLN A 162 -20.71 23.20 21.33
N ASP A 163 -21.76 22.63 21.92
CA ASP A 163 -22.35 21.38 21.44
C ASP A 163 -23.30 21.67 20.28
N ALA A 164 -23.35 20.75 19.31
CA ALA A 164 -24.37 20.71 18.30
C ALA A 164 -25.72 20.31 18.91
N MET A 165 -26.78 20.99 18.49
CA MET A 165 -28.15 20.82 18.99
C MET A 165 -29.09 20.68 17.79
N PHE A 166 -29.84 19.58 17.71
CA PHE A 166 -30.73 19.31 16.57
C PHE A 166 -31.88 18.38 16.95
N TYR A 167 -32.87 18.27 16.06
CA TYR A 167 -33.99 17.34 16.14
C TYR A 167 -33.92 16.38 14.95
N LEU A 168 -34.24 15.10 15.15
CA LEU A 168 -34.19 14.07 14.12
C LEU A 168 -35.47 13.23 14.21
N ASN A 169 -36.20 13.09 13.09
CA ASN A 169 -37.49 12.40 13.02
C ASN A 169 -38.50 12.87 14.08
N ASP A 170 -38.40 14.14 14.48
CA ASP A 170 -39.25 14.75 15.50
C ASP A 170 -39.76 16.11 15.02
N GLU A 171 -40.92 16.07 14.34
CA GLU A 171 -41.61 17.28 13.90
C GLU A 171 -42.09 18.15 15.08
N SER A 172 -42.34 17.54 16.24
CA SER A 172 -42.82 18.23 17.45
C SER A 172 -41.72 19.01 18.17
N LYS A 173 -40.45 18.71 17.88
CA LYS A 173 -39.26 19.31 18.50
C LYS A 173 -39.24 19.17 20.02
N GLU A 174 -39.72 18.04 20.53
CA GLU A 174 -39.75 17.76 21.97
C GLU A 174 -38.48 17.03 22.43
N ASN A 175 -37.82 16.31 21.52
CA ASN A 175 -36.66 15.47 21.80
C ASN A 175 -35.38 16.10 21.24
N LEU A 176 -34.85 17.09 21.96
CA LEU A 176 -33.59 17.73 21.57
C LEU A 176 -32.41 16.75 21.70
N ILE A 177 -31.66 16.60 20.62
CA ILE A 177 -30.43 15.81 20.59
C ILE A 177 -29.23 16.75 20.70
N ILE A 178 -28.35 16.44 21.65
CA ILE A 178 -27.10 17.19 21.89
C ILE A 178 -25.91 16.31 21.55
N ARG A 179 -24.94 16.85 20.79
CA ARG A 179 -23.69 16.16 20.42
C ARG A 179 -22.52 17.12 20.55
N SER A 180 -21.38 16.62 21.03
CA SER A 180 -20.14 17.41 21.10
C SER A 180 -19.47 17.62 19.74
N SER A 181 -19.88 16.90 18.70
CA SER A 181 -19.33 16.97 17.35
C SER A 181 -20.43 17.20 16.32
N ASN A 182 -20.09 17.91 15.25
CA ASN A 182 -20.97 18.09 14.09
C ASN A 182 -21.06 16.82 13.23
N THR A 183 -20.14 15.88 13.43
CA THR A 183 -20.19 14.55 12.82
C THR A 183 -20.49 13.50 13.88
N PHE A 184 -21.56 12.74 13.67
CA PHE A 184 -22.03 11.71 14.60
C PHE A 184 -22.83 10.63 13.84
N THR A 185 -22.97 9.46 14.46
CA THR A 185 -23.73 8.34 13.90
C THR A 185 -24.94 8.05 14.80
N ILE A 186 -26.11 7.88 14.18
CA ILE A 186 -27.36 7.45 14.82
C ILE A 186 -27.99 6.41 13.90
N ASP A 187 -28.39 5.26 14.44
CA ASP A 187 -29.02 4.15 13.70
C ASP A 187 -28.25 3.74 12.42
N ASN A 188 -26.92 3.65 12.54
CA ASN A 188 -25.97 3.35 11.45
C ASN A 188 -25.93 4.38 10.30
N VAL A 189 -26.56 5.55 10.46
CA VAL A 189 -26.44 6.68 9.54
C VAL A 189 -25.49 7.71 10.14
N THR A 190 -24.46 8.08 9.38
CA THR A 190 -23.51 9.12 9.77
C THR A 190 -24.00 10.47 9.23
N TYR A 191 -24.24 11.39 10.16
CA TYR A 191 -24.65 12.76 9.87
C TYR A 191 -23.46 13.69 10.00
N THR A 192 -23.39 14.68 9.11
CA THR A 192 -22.44 15.78 9.20
C THR A 192 -23.20 17.10 9.08
N LEU A 193 -23.34 17.80 10.20
CA LEU A 193 -23.97 19.11 10.27
C LEU A 193 -23.01 20.16 9.68
N LYS A 194 -23.49 20.91 8.70
CA LYS A 194 -22.69 21.93 7.99
C LYS A 194 -23.10 23.34 8.35
N GLU A 195 -24.39 23.57 8.53
CA GLU A 195 -24.98 24.85 8.84
C GLU A 195 -26.27 24.68 9.64
N GLU A 196 -26.68 25.75 10.32
CA GLU A 196 -27.97 25.81 11.00
C GLU A 196 -29.09 25.92 9.97
N THR A 197 -30.18 25.19 10.20
CA THR A 197 -31.33 25.13 9.29
C THR A 197 -32.52 25.86 9.88
N VAL A 198 -33.24 26.60 9.02
CA VAL A 198 -34.50 27.28 9.41
C VAL A 198 -35.71 26.37 9.13
N THR A 199 -35.64 25.61 8.04
CA THR A 199 -36.64 24.61 7.64
C THR A 199 -36.08 23.20 7.82
N PRO A 200 -36.93 22.21 8.16
CA PRO A 200 -36.50 20.81 8.21
C PRO A 200 -35.88 20.35 6.88
N ILE A 201 -34.90 19.46 6.96
CA ILE A 201 -34.31 18.79 5.81
C ILE A 201 -34.87 17.37 5.77
N ASP A 202 -35.55 17.04 4.68
CA ASP A 202 -36.02 15.68 4.41
C ASP A 202 -34.98 14.93 3.59
N PHE A 203 -34.68 13.71 4.00
CA PHE A 203 -33.84 12.78 3.26
C PHE A 203 -34.46 11.39 3.29
N LYS A 204 -34.21 10.62 2.24
CA LYS A 204 -34.69 9.25 2.09
C LYS A 204 -33.50 8.31 2.06
N VAL A 205 -33.55 7.26 2.87
CA VAL A 205 -32.60 6.16 2.81
C VAL A 205 -33.18 5.10 1.87
N GLU A 206 -32.44 4.77 0.82
CA GLU A 206 -32.83 3.79 -0.18
C GLU A 206 -31.71 2.78 -0.39
N ASN A 207 -32.07 1.60 -0.86
CA ASN A 207 -31.10 0.59 -1.25
C ASN A 207 -30.27 1.09 -2.44
N ASN A 208 -28.95 0.92 -2.37
CA ASN A 208 -28.05 1.30 -3.45
C ASN A 208 -28.01 0.19 -4.52
N GLU A 209 -29.04 0.15 -5.35
CA GLU A 209 -29.20 -0.86 -6.41
C GLU A 209 -28.05 -0.83 -7.42
N ASP A 210 -27.65 0.36 -7.87
CA ASP A 210 -26.53 0.55 -8.79
C ASP A 210 -25.21 0.05 -8.19
N GLY A 211 -24.95 0.35 -6.92
CA GLY A 211 -23.75 -0.13 -6.23
C GLY A 211 -23.68 -1.65 -6.14
N VAL A 212 -24.80 -2.33 -5.90
CA VAL A 212 -24.87 -3.80 -5.90
C VAL A 212 -24.67 -4.36 -7.31
N PHE A 213 -25.30 -3.77 -8.32
CA PHE A 213 -25.13 -4.16 -9.71
C PHE A 213 -23.66 -4.09 -10.15
N GLU A 214 -22.99 -2.95 -9.91
CA GLU A 214 -21.58 -2.77 -10.27
C GLU A 214 -20.68 -3.74 -9.49
N SER A 215 -20.96 -3.98 -8.21
CA SER A 215 -20.19 -4.95 -7.41
C SER A 215 -20.31 -6.38 -7.95
N ILE A 216 -21.51 -6.81 -8.34
CA ILE A 216 -21.74 -8.12 -8.96
C ILE A 216 -21.03 -8.22 -10.31
N LYS A 217 -21.12 -7.16 -11.14
CA LYS A 217 -20.47 -7.10 -12.44
C LYS A 217 -18.96 -7.22 -12.33
N SER A 218 -18.31 -6.39 -11.52
CA SER A 218 -16.86 -6.41 -11.32
C SER A 218 -16.39 -7.75 -10.76
N PHE A 219 -17.12 -8.34 -9.79
CA PHE A 219 -16.79 -9.66 -9.26
C PHE A 219 -16.82 -10.75 -10.34
N ILE A 220 -17.82 -10.73 -11.22
CA ILE A 220 -17.95 -11.71 -12.31
C ILE A 220 -16.87 -11.50 -13.37
N GLU A 221 -16.50 -10.26 -13.69
CA GLU A 221 -15.40 -9.94 -14.60
C GLU A 221 -14.06 -10.50 -14.09
N GLU A 222 -13.74 -10.26 -12.81
CA GLU A 222 -12.55 -10.81 -12.15
C GLU A 222 -12.57 -12.35 -12.10
N TYR A 223 -13.71 -12.94 -11.72
CA TYR A 223 -13.90 -14.39 -11.75
C TYR A 223 -13.64 -14.97 -13.15
N ASN A 224 -14.21 -14.35 -14.19
CA ASN A 224 -14.06 -14.80 -15.56
C ASN A 224 -12.61 -14.69 -16.04
N SER A 225 -11.91 -13.61 -15.69
CA SER A 225 -10.49 -13.43 -16.00
C SER A 225 -9.65 -14.58 -15.44
N ILE A 226 -9.85 -14.94 -14.17
CA ILE A 226 -9.14 -16.06 -13.52
C ILE A 226 -9.48 -17.39 -14.22
N VAL A 227 -10.77 -17.64 -14.49
CA VAL A 227 -11.21 -18.88 -15.15
C VAL A 227 -10.64 -18.99 -16.56
N GLU A 228 -10.59 -17.89 -17.31
CA GLU A 228 -10.03 -17.83 -18.66
C GLU A 228 -8.52 -18.07 -18.66
N GLU A 229 -7.78 -17.39 -17.79
CA GLU A 229 -6.33 -17.55 -17.66
C GLU A 229 -5.95 -18.99 -17.28
N LEU A 230 -6.57 -19.53 -16.24
CA LEU A 230 -6.32 -20.92 -15.81
C LEU A 230 -6.73 -21.93 -16.89
N THR A 231 -7.87 -21.72 -17.55
CA THR A 231 -8.33 -22.58 -18.65
C THR A 231 -7.35 -22.56 -19.81
N SER A 232 -6.85 -21.37 -20.19
CA SER A 232 -5.84 -21.21 -21.23
C SER A 232 -4.60 -22.05 -20.90
N HIS A 233 -4.05 -21.92 -19.69
CA HIS A 233 -2.87 -22.68 -19.28
C HIS A 233 -3.07 -24.20 -19.28
N VAL A 234 -4.24 -24.70 -18.89
CA VAL A 234 -4.49 -26.16 -18.82
C VAL A 234 -4.94 -26.80 -20.13
N THR A 235 -5.26 -25.98 -21.14
CA THR A 235 -5.68 -26.44 -22.48
C THR A 235 -4.63 -26.15 -23.57
N GLN A 236 -3.73 -25.20 -23.33
CA GLN A 236 -2.65 -24.83 -24.24
C GLN A 236 -1.83 -26.07 -24.64
N LYS A 237 -1.62 -26.24 -25.94
CA LYS A 237 -0.80 -27.35 -26.46
C LYS A 237 0.67 -26.97 -26.35
N ARG A 238 1.49 -27.95 -25.97
CA ARG A 238 2.95 -27.82 -26.03
C ARG A 238 3.38 -27.66 -27.48
N ASP A 239 4.22 -26.68 -27.72
CA ASP A 239 4.99 -26.58 -28.95
C ASP A 239 6.23 -27.46 -28.81
N TYR A 240 6.34 -28.48 -29.67
CA TYR A 240 7.45 -29.44 -29.61
C TYR A 240 8.68 -28.93 -30.36
N ASP A 241 8.56 -27.87 -31.16
CA ASP A 241 9.67 -27.30 -31.92
C ASP A 241 10.58 -26.43 -31.03
N TYR A 242 10.11 -26.05 -29.84
CA TYR A 242 10.82 -25.20 -28.88
C TYR A 242 11.17 -26.00 -27.61
N GLU A 243 12.37 -26.59 -27.62
CA GLU A 243 12.93 -27.27 -26.44
C GLU A 243 13.61 -26.26 -25.48
N PRO A 244 13.77 -26.60 -24.18
CA PRO A 244 14.53 -25.77 -23.25
C PRO A 244 15.98 -25.55 -23.74
N LEU A 245 16.40 -24.28 -23.82
CA LEU A 245 17.74 -23.92 -24.28
C LEU A 245 18.81 -24.35 -23.28
N SER A 246 19.92 -24.90 -23.79
CA SER A 246 21.14 -25.14 -23.00
C SER A 246 21.88 -23.83 -22.69
N ASP A 247 22.76 -23.84 -21.70
CA ASP A 247 23.56 -22.68 -21.34
C ASP A 247 24.48 -22.21 -22.48
N GLU A 248 24.95 -23.13 -23.32
CA GLU A 248 25.71 -22.82 -24.54
C GLU A 248 24.83 -22.14 -25.58
N GLN A 249 23.61 -22.64 -25.84
CA GLN A 249 22.70 -22.05 -26.81
C GLN A 249 22.28 -20.63 -26.38
N LYS A 250 22.06 -20.41 -25.09
CA LYS A 250 21.75 -19.09 -24.54
C LYS A 250 22.87 -18.08 -24.77
N LYS A 251 24.14 -18.49 -24.71
CA LYS A 251 25.28 -17.58 -24.96
C LYS A 251 25.38 -17.12 -26.41
N GLU A 252 24.74 -17.85 -27.34
CA GLU A 252 24.76 -17.56 -28.78
C GLU A 252 23.56 -16.72 -29.24
N MET A 253 22.60 -16.42 -28.35
CA MET A 253 21.37 -15.71 -28.65
C MET A 253 21.30 -14.35 -27.94
N SER A 254 20.51 -13.40 -28.46
CA SER A 254 20.22 -12.15 -27.74
C SER A 254 19.20 -12.38 -26.62
N GLU A 255 19.15 -11.47 -25.64
CA GLU A 255 18.18 -11.54 -24.53
C GLU A 255 16.72 -11.62 -25.02
N ASP A 256 16.34 -10.80 -26.01
CA ASP A 256 14.99 -10.83 -26.60
C ASP A 256 14.68 -12.20 -27.25
N GLN A 257 15.64 -12.78 -27.97
CA GLN A 257 15.46 -14.09 -28.60
C GLN A 257 15.34 -15.21 -27.56
N ILE A 258 16.09 -15.12 -26.46
CA ILE A 258 15.99 -16.06 -25.34
C ILE A 258 14.61 -15.94 -24.69
N ALA A 259 14.13 -14.72 -24.45
CA ALA A 259 12.81 -14.48 -23.85
C ALA A 259 11.67 -15.06 -24.70
N ASP A 260 11.65 -14.74 -25.99
CA ASP A 260 10.64 -15.26 -26.93
C ASP A 260 10.69 -16.80 -27.02
N TRP A 261 11.90 -17.38 -27.06
CA TRP A 261 12.08 -18.83 -27.11
C TRP A 261 11.61 -19.49 -25.82
N GLU A 262 11.97 -18.93 -24.66
CA GLU A 262 11.54 -19.46 -23.37
C GLU A 262 10.03 -19.36 -23.19
N GLU A 263 9.39 -18.29 -23.67
CA GLU A 263 7.93 -18.18 -23.67
C GLU A 263 7.30 -19.33 -24.47
N LYS A 264 7.80 -19.60 -25.68
CA LYS A 264 7.37 -20.73 -26.52
C LYS A 264 7.64 -22.08 -25.86
N ALA A 265 8.82 -22.28 -25.29
CA ALA A 265 9.20 -23.51 -24.61
C ALA A 265 8.36 -23.78 -23.35
N LYS A 266 7.83 -22.74 -22.70
CA LYS A 266 6.94 -22.84 -21.54
C LYS A 266 5.48 -23.16 -21.91
N GLN A 267 5.13 -23.14 -23.20
CA GLN A 267 3.75 -23.40 -23.62
C GLN A 267 3.32 -24.83 -23.31
N GLY A 268 2.10 -24.97 -22.77
CA GLY A 268 1.50 -26.26 -22.45
C GLY A 268 2.18 -27.02 -21.31
N LEU A 269 3.04 -26.37 -20.50
CA LEU A 269 3.63 -26.97 -19.30
C LEU A 269 2.56 -27.41 -18.29
N LEU A 270 1.48 -26.63 -18.17
CA LEU A 270 0.35 -26.90 -17.28
C LEU A 270 -0.80 -27.64 -17.96
N LYS A 271 -0.60 -28.09 -19.21
CA LYS A 271 -1.62 -28.84 -19.94
C LYS A 271 -2.01 -30.08 -19.14
N ALA A 272 -3.33 -30.30 -19.02
CA ALA A 272 -3.86 -31.44 -18.25
C ALA A 272 -3.46 -31.45 -16.76
N ASP A 273 -3.17 -30.28 -16.17
CA ASP A 273 -2.89 -30.20 -14.73
C ASP A 273 -4.14 -30.52 -13.90
N ASN A 274 -4.17 -31.72 -13.30
CA ASN A 274 -5.31 -32.19 -12.52
C ASN A 274 -5.68 -31.28 -11.34
N THR A 275 -4.72 -30.56 -10.75
CA THR A 275 -4.97 -29.66 -9.60
C THR A 275 -5.76 -28.45 -10.05
N ILE A 276 -5.33 -27.81 -11.15
CA ILE A 276 -6.04 -26.65 -11.72
C ILE A 276 -7.40 -27.06 -12.31
N TYR A 277 -7.48 -28.21 -13.00
CA TYR A 277 -8.76 -28.74 -13.48
C TYR A 277 -9.75 -28.99 -12.35
N SER A 278 -9.28 -29.50 -11.20
CA SER A 278 -10.13 -29.72 -10.03
C SER A 278 -10.65 -28.39 -9.48
N MET A 279 -9.80 -27.37 -9.38
CA MET A 279 -10.20 -26.03 -8.96
C MET A 279 -11.26 -25.42 -9.87
N LEU A 280 -11.04 -25.47 -11.19
CA LEU A 280 -11.99 -24.96 -12.19
C LEU A 280 -13.36 -25.67 -12.09
N ASN A 281 -13.35 -27.00 -11.89
CA ASN A 281 -14.59 -27.76 -11.70
C ASN A 281 -15.31 -27.42 -10.39
N GLU A 282 -14.57 -27.20 -9.30
CA GLU A 282 -15.13 -26.75 -8.02
C GLU A 282 -15.78 -25.36 -8.16
N LEU A 283 -15.10 -24.41 -8.82
CA LEU A 283 -15.62 -23.07 -9.08
C LEU A 283 -16.90 -23.12 -9.93
N ARG A 284 -16.92 -23.97 -10.96
CA ARG A 284 -18.11 -24.18 -11.78
C ARG A 284 -19.26 -24.79 -10.98
N THR A 285 -18.96 -25.76 -10.12
CA THR A 285 -19.95 -26.41 -9.25
C THR A 285 -20.54 -25.41 -8.24
N ALA A 286 -19.71 -24.51 -7.70
CA ALA A 286 -20.15 -23.45 -6.80
C ALA A 286 -21.18 -22.51 -7.44
N PHE A 287 -21.05 -22.22 -8.74
CA PHE A 287 -21.98 -21.38 -9.47
C PHE A 287 -23.32 -22.07 -9.78
N ILE A 288 -23.28 -23.32 -10.27
CA ILE A 288 -24.51 -24.01 -10.70
C ILE A 288 -25.36 -24.53 -9.53
N THR A 289 -24.77 -24.68 -8.35
CA THR A 289 -25.48 -25.20 -7.17
C THR A 289 -26.29 -24.07 -6.52
N GLY A 290 -27.58 -24.31 -6.23
CA GLY A 290 -28.42 -23.35 -5.51
C GLY A 290 -27.92 -23.08 -4.09
N VAL A 291 -28.32 -21.96 -3.51
CA VAL A 291 -28.06 -21.62 -2.10
C VAL A 291 -29.27 -22.01 -1.27
N GLU A 292 -29.04 -22.72 -0.18
CA GLU A 292 -30.11 -23.19 0.68
C GLU A 292 -30.91 -22.03 1.29
N ASN A 293 -32.22 -22.22 1.43
CA ASN A 293 -33.16 -21.20 1.90
C ASN A 293 -33.27 -19.95 1.01
N ILE A 294 -32.75 -20.00 -0.22
CA ILE A 294 -32.95 -18.98 -1.24
C ILE A 294 -33.69 -19.61 -2.43
N ASN A 295 -34.96 -19.25 -2.61
CA ASN A 295 -35.82 -19.75 -3.70
C ASN A 295 -35.54 -19.01 -5.03
N MET A 296 -34.27 -18.92 -5.41
CA MET A 296 -33.80 -18.19 -6.59
C MET A 296 -32.54 -18.85 -7.14
N THR A 297 -32.37 -18.80 -8.46
CA THR A 297 -31.18 -19.30 -9.15
C THR A 297 -30.49 -18.16 -9.91
N PHE A 298 -29.20 -18.29 -10.20
CA PHE A 298 -28.46 -17.29 -10.99
C PHE A 298 -29.12 -17.04 -12.36
N GLY A 299 -29.60 -18.08 -13.02
CA GLY A 299 -30.30 -17.94 -14.31
C GLY A 299 -31.58 -17.09 -14.20
N SER A 300 -32.28 -17.15 -13.07
CA SER A 300 -33.50 -16.35 -12.85
C SER A 300 -33.24 -14.85 -12.66
N ILE A 301 -31.98 -14.48 -12.36
CA ILE A 301 -31.54 -13.07 -12.25
C ILE A 301 -30.68 -12.63 -13.44
N GLY A 302 -30.72 -13.37 -14.54
CA GLY A 302 -30.00 -13.01 -15.77
C GLY A 302 -28.53 -13.41 -15.78
N ILE A 303 -28.07 -14.20 -14.81
CA ILE A 303 -26.66 -14.63 -14.72
C ILE A 303 -26.55 -16.09 -15.15
N ASN A 304 -25.86 -16.34 -16.25
CA ASN A 304 -25.81 -17.64 -16.92
C ASN A 304 -24.38 -18.09 -17.24
N THR A 305 -24.18 -19.37 -17.54
CA THR A 305 -22.89 -19.85 -18.10
C THR A 305 -22.93 -19.90 -19.62
N SER A 306 -21.83 -19.52 -20.28
CA SER A 306 -21.80 -19.32 -21.74
C SER A 306 -21.84 -20.61 -22.58
N SER A 307 -21.46 -21.78 -22.04
CA SER A 307 -21.62 -23.13 -22.62
C SER A 307 -20.88 -24.15 -21.74
N TYR A 308 -21.15 -25.46 -21.94
CA TYR A 308 -20.37 -26.53 -21.30
C TYR A 308 -18.88 -26.49 -21.68
N THR A 309 -18.56 -25.98 -22.87
CA THR A 309 -17.21 -25.94 -23.46
C THR A 309 -16.33 -24.80 -22.95
N ASN A 310 -16.90 -23.80 -22.27
CA ASN A 310 -16.19 -22.60 -21.85
C ASN A 310 -15.78 -22.65 -20.36
N ASN A 311 -15.62 -23.86 -19.81
CA ASN A 311 -15.05 -24.12 -18.47
C ASN A 311 -15.62 -23.31 -17.28
N GLY A 312 -16.85 -22.79 -17.38
CA GLY A 312 -17.49 -22.07 -16.29
C GLY A 312 -17.54 -20.56 -16.43
N ILE A 313 -17.16 -19.98 -17.58
CA ILE A 313 -17.33 -18.53 -17.83
C ILE A 313 -18.80 -18.12 -17.66
N ILE A 314 -19.02 -17.09 -16.85
CA ILE A 314 -20.30 -16.49 -16.49
C ILE A 314 -20.61 -15.30 -17.42
N THR A 315 -21.88 -15.13 -17.74
CA THR A 315 -22.42 -14.04 -18.56
C THR A 315 -23.57 -13.38 -17.82
N ILE A 316 -23.72 -12.06 -17.99
CA ILE A 316 -24.72 -11.25 -17.30
C ILE A 316 -25.65 -10.62 -18.33
N ASP A 317 -26.95 -10.82 -18.16
CA ASP A 317 -27.98 -9.97 -18.74
C ASP A 317 -28.24 -8.80 -17.78
N GLU A 318 -27.65 -7.65 -18.11
CA GLU A 318 -27.72 -6.46 -17.25
C GLU A 318 -29.15 -5.98 -17.01
N THR A 319 -30.06 -6.17 -17.98
CA THR A 319 -31.45 -5.71 -17.86
C THR A 319 -32.22 -6.58 -16.87
N VAL A 320 -32.07 -7.90 -16.99
CA VAL A 320 -32.71 -8.85 -16.07
C VAL A 320 -32.13 -8.73 -14.67
N LEU A 321 -30.80 -8.55 -14.55
CA LEU A 321 -30.15 -8.40 -13.25
C LEU A 321 -30.60 -7.13 -12.53
N LYS A 322 -30.64 -5.98 -13.21
CA LYS A 322 -31.16 -4.73 -12.63
C LYS A 322 -32.61 -4.89 -12.17
N GLY A 323 -33.45 -5.51 -12.99
CA GLY A 323 -34.85 -5.79 -12.62
C GLY A 323 -34.97 -6.71 -11.38
N ALA A 324 -34.09 -7.70 -11.26
CA ALA A 324 -34.06 -8.58 -10.08
C ALA A 324 -33.61 -7.84 -8.81
N ILE A 325 -32.60 -6.97 -8.92
CA ILE A 325 -32.09 -6.16 -7.79
C ILE A 325 -33.20 -5.22 -7.29
N SER A 326 -33.90 -4.51 -8.17
CA SER A 326 -34.99 -3.60 -7.76
C SER A 326 -36.19 -4.34 -7.17
N GLY A 327 -36.48 -5.56 -7.63
CA GLY A 327 -37.63 -6.34 -7.17
C GLY A 327 -37.38 -7.18 -5.92
N LYS A 328 -36.14 -7.65 -5.71
CA LYS A 328 -35.77 -8.63 -4.67
C LYS A 328 -34.34 -8.39 -4.15
N PHE A 329 -34.06 -7.16 -3.72
CA PHE A 329 -32.73 -6.71 -3.29
C PHE A 329 -32.05 -7.68 -2.30
N ASP A 330 -32.72 -7.99 -1.18
CA ASP A 330 -32.13 -8.81 -0.11
C ASP A 330 -31.83 -10.25 -0.57
N ASP A 331 -32.69 -10.84 -1.39
CA ASP A 331 -32.49 -12.18 -1.92
C ASP A 331 -31.28 -12.21 -2.88
N VAL A 332 -31.15 -11.20 -3.75
CA VAL A 332 -30.00 -11.10 -4.67
C VAL A 332 -28.71 -10.93 -3.89
N VAL A 333 -28.67 -10.01 -2.92
CA VAL A 333 -27.50 -9.82 -2.06
C VAL A 333 -27.15 -11.13 -1.35
N SER A 334 -28.14 -11.79 -0.74
CA SER A 334 -27.95 -13.05 -0.02
C SER A 334 -27.43 -14.18 -0.93
N LEU A 335 -27.86 -14.26 -2.19
CA LEU A 335 -27.39 -15.27 -3.14
C LEU A 335 -25.86 -15.22 -3.34
N PHE A 336 -25.27 -14.03 -3.23
CA PHE A 336 -23.82 -13.84 -3.34
C PHE A 336 -23.11 -13.89 -1.99
N THR A 337 -23.68 -13.27 -0.95
CA THR A 337 -22.94 -12.95 0.28
C THR A 337 -23.33 -13.77 1.50
N ARG A 338 -24.42 -14.55 1.44
CA ARG A 338 -24.92 -15.32 2.60
C ARG A 338 -23.81 -16.13 3.22
N GLU A 339 -23.70 -16.03 4.53
CA GLU A 339 -22.74 -16.76 5.33
C GLU A 339 -23.40 -17.98 5.96
N SER A 340 -22.70 -19.11 5.93
CA SER A 340 -23.07 -20.30 6.69
C SER A 340 -22.85 -20.07 8.18
N SER A 341 -23.62 -20.80 9.00
CA SER A 341 -23.39 -20.89 10.44
C SER A 341 -22.05 -21.53 10.80
N ILE A 342 -21.52 -22.39 9.92
CA ILE A 342 -20.23 -23.05 10.06
C ILE A 342 -19.16 -22.15 9.46
N SER A 343 -18.18 -21.70 10.26
CA SER A 343 -17.05 -20.92 9.74
C SER A 343 -16.06 -21.79 8.95
N TYR A 344 -15.45 -21.23 7.91
CA TYR A 344 -14.43 -21.93 7.12
C TYR A 344 -13.25 -22.39 7.99
N LYS A 345 -12.89 -23.67 7.85
CA LYS A 345 -11.64 -24.26 8.33
C LYS A 345 -11.11 -25.22 7.28
N ARG A 346 -9.80 -25.46 7.27
CA ARG A 346 -9.19 -26.41 6.32
C ARG A 346 -9.57 -27.86 6.62
N ASP A 347 -9.64 -28.19 7.89
CA ASP A 347 -9.91 -29.53 8.40
C ASP A 347 -11.39 -29.73 8.75
N LEU A 348 -12.29 -29.08 8.00
CA LEU A 348 -13.72 -29.35 8.14
C LEU A 348 -14.00 -30.81 7.79
N THR A 349 -14.91 -31.42 8.55
CA THR A 349 -15.41 -32.75 8.18
C THR A 349 -16.14 -32.67 6.84
N SER A 350 -16.25 -33.80 6.13
CA SER A 350 -16.96 -33.80 4.84
C SER A 350 -18.44 -33.42 4.99
N GLU A 351 -19.04 -33.67 6.16
CA GLU A 351 -20.41 -33.29 6.50
C GLU A 351 -20.49 -31.77 6.69
N ASP A 352 -19.65 -31.19 7.53
CA ASP A 352 -19.62 -29.74 7.79
C ASP A 352 -19.28 -28.94 6.52
N ALA A 353 -18.37 -29.45 5.68
CA ALA A 353 -18.00 -28.82 4.43
C ALA A 353 -19.16 -28.81 3.43
N ALA A 354 -19.97 -29.88 3.39
CA ALA A 354 -21.14 -29.96 2.52
C ALA A 354 -22.27 -29.02 2.99
N GLU A 355 -22.52 -28.97 4.30
CA GLU A 355 -23.49 -28.05 4.91
C GLU A 355 -23.07 -26.59 4.72
N ARG A 356 -21.80 -26.25 4.98
CA ARG A 356 -21.28 -24.92 4.69
C ARG A 356 -21.43 -24.56 3.22
N PHE A 357 -21.15 -25.50 2.32
CA PHE A 357 -21.30 -25.28 0.89
C PHE A 357 -22.76 -25.01 0.50
N SER A 358 -23.74 -25.77 1.01
CA SER A 358 -25.16 -25.55 0.68
C SER A 358 -25.67 -24.20 1.19
N GLU A 359 -25.28 -23.80 2.40
CA GLU A 359 -25.73 -22.55 3.03
C GLU A 359 -25.06 -21.29 2.48
N SER A 360 -23.80 -21.39 2.03
CA SER A 360 -22.99 -20.23 1.67
C SER A 360 -23.35 -19.66 0.29
N GLY A 361 -23.34 -18.33 0.17
CA GLY A 361 -23.48 -17.61 -1.08
C GLY A 361 -22.28 -17.83 -2.03
N PHE A 362 -22.45 -17.48 -3.30
CA PHE A 362 -21.45 -17.76 -4.33
C PHE A 362 -20.07 -17.13 -4.05
N CYS A 363 -20.01 -15.89 -3.56
CA CYS A 363 -18.73 -15.25 -3.24
C CYS A 363 -18.00 -15.98 -2.11
N GLN A 364 -18.74 -16.46 -1.10
CA GLN A 364 -18.17 -17.24 0.01
C GLN A 364 -17.64 -18.59 -0.48
N ARG A 365 -18.37 -19.27 -1.36
CA ARG A 365 -17.91 -20.53 -1.98
C ARG A 365 -16.65 -20.34 -2.80
N VAL A 366 -16.59 -19.29 -3.63
CA VAL A 366 -15.39 -18.95 -4.41
C VAL A 366 -14.21 -18.67 -3.48
N ASN A 367 -14.41 -17.90 -2.41
CA ASN A 367 -13.38 -17.62 -1.41
C ASN A 367 -12.86 -18.90 -0.74
N ASP A 368 -13.75 -19.80 -0.33
CA ASP A 368 -13.38 -21.07 0.31
C ASP A 368 -12.56 -21.97 -0.65
N ILE A 369 -12.97 -22.02 -1.92
CA ILE A 369 -12.22 -22.74 -2.97
C ILE A 369 -10.85 -22.11 -3.15
N VAL A 370 -10.76 -20.80 -3.39
CA VAL A 370 -9.46 -20.12 -3.55
C VAL A 370 -8.56 -20.40 -2.35
N LYS A 371 -9.06 -20.23 -1.12
CA LYS A 371 -8.30 -20.55 0.11
C LYS A 371 -7.80 -21.99 0.15
N LYS A 372 -8.62 -22.98 -0.24
CA LYS A 372 -8.19 -24.39 -0.30
C LYS A 372 -6.97 -24.59 -1.20
N TYR A 373 -6.83 -23.82 -2.27
CA TYR A 373 -5.72 -23.95 -3.22
C TYR A 373 -4.49 -23.08 -2.86
N ILE A 374 -4.68 -21.88 -2.29
CA ILE A 374 -3.58 -20.90 -2.10
C ILE A 374 -3.26 -20.52 -0.65
N THR A 375 -3.93 -21.08 0.35
CA THR A 375 -3.68 -20.68 1.74
C THR A 375 -2.29 -21.06 2.23
N THR A 376 -1.65 -20.15 2.98
CA THR A 376 -0.37 -20.40 3.65
C THR A 376 -0.55 -21.04 5.03
N SER A 377 -1.77 -21.03 5.57
CA SER A 377 -2.11 -21.70 6.83
C SER A 377 -2.06 -23.21 6.68
N ARG A 378 -1.51 -23.90 7.69
CA ARG A 378 -1.36 -25.35 7.67
C ARG A 378 -2.64 -26.05 8.12
N ASP A 379 -2.90 -27.22 7.54
CA ASP A 379 -3.91 -28.16 7.99
C ASP A 379 -3.40 -29.03 9.16
N GLU A 380 -4.21 -29.93 9.70
CA GLU A 380 -3.83 -30.84 10.79
C GLU A 380 -2.61 -31.72 10.45
N ASN A 381 -2.40 -31.99 9.16
CA ASN A 381 -1.28 -32.78 8.65
C ASN A 381 -0.05 -31.92 8.33
N GLY A 382 -0.10 -30.61 8.59
CA GLY A 382 0.99 -29.67 8.34
C GLY A 382 1.11 -29.20 6.89
N ASN A 383 0.22 -29.60 5.98
CA ASN A 383 0.26 -29.20 4.57
C ASN A 383 -0.33 -27.81 4.39
N LYS A 384 0.10 -27.07 3.38
CA LYS A 384 -0.45 -25.79 2.89
C LYS A 384 -1.50 -26.01 1.79
N GLY A 385 -1.96 -24.92 1.16
CA GLY A 385 -2.87 -24.98 0.01
C GLY A 385 -2.30 -25.84 -1.12
N LEU A 386 -3.19 -26.48 -1.89
CA LEU A 386 -2.81 -27.51 -2.87
C LEU A 386 -1.81 -27.03 -3.94
N LEU A 387 -1.88 -25.76 -4.35
CA LEU A 387 -0.94 -25.19 -5.33
C LEU A 387 0.41 -24.87 -4.67
N ILE A 388 0.39 -24.42 -3.41
CA ILE A 388 1.62 -24.13 -2.65
C ILE A 388 2.38 -25.42 -2.35
N GLU A 389 1.69 -26.51 -1.98
CA GLU A 389 2.35 -27.83 -1.82
C GLU A 389 2.97 -28.34 -3.12
N LYS A 390 2.41 -27.92 -4.26
CA LYS A 390 2.88 -28.32 -5.57
C LYS A 390 4.09 -27.51 -6.03
N ALA A 391 4.02 -26.18 -5.96
CA ALA A 391 5.00 -25.27 -6.57
C ALA A 391 5.77 -24.39 -5.57
N GLY A 392 5.33 -24.33 -4.31
CA GLY A 392 5.88 -23.42 -3.29
C GLY A 392 5.42 -21.97 -3.47
N ILE A 393 5.86 -21.13 -2.54
CA ILE A 393 5.79 -19.66 -2.64
C ILE A 393 7.15 -19.08 -2.25
N GLU A 394 7.56 -18.00 -2.92
CA GLU A 394 8.84 -17.34 -2.68
C GLU A 394 8.96 -16.85 -1.23
N ASN A 395 10.15 -16.95 -0.65
CA ASN A 395 10.46 -16.55 0.74
C ASN A 395 9.70 -17.35 1.82
N ASP A 396 9.26 -18.56 1.50
CA ASP A 396 8.62 -19.48 2.44
C ASP A 396 9.29 -20.85 2.44
N ALA A 397 9.14 -21.60 3.54
CA ALA A 397 9.70 -22.95 3.65
C ALA A 397 9.26 -23.91 2.53
N SER A 398 8.09 -23.68 1.90
CA SER A 398 7.60 -24.46 0.77
C SER A 398 8.39 -24.25 -0.53
N GLU A 399 9.16 -23.17 -0.67
CA GLU A 399 10.02 -22.91 -1.84
C GLU A 399 11.01 -24.06 -2.08
N GLY A 400 11.67 -24.51 -1.02
CA GLY A 400 12.65 -25.59 -1.08
C GLY A 400 12.06 -27.00 -0.89
N THR A 401 10.80 -27.13 -0.49
CA THR A 401 10.25 -28.43 -0.01
C THR A 401 9.02 -28.93 -0.77
N ASN A 402 8.57 -28.23 -1.81
CA ASN A 402 7.40 -28.60 -2.61
C ASN A 402 7.65 -29.82 -3.54
N VAL A 403 6.56 -30.30 -4.15
CA VAL A 403 6.58 -31.46 -5.07
C VAL A 403 7.47 -31.22 -6.28
N LEU A 404 7.44 -30.04 -6.90
CA LEU A 404 8.23 -29.74 -8.09
C LEU A 404 9.72 -29.64 -7.77
N THR A 405 10.11 -28.97 -6.68
CA THR A 405 11.50 -28.90 -6.22
C THR A 405 12.08 -30.28 -5.98
N ARG A 406 11.36 -31.15 -5.24
CA ARG A 406 11.80 -32.54 -5.00
C ARG A 406 11.99 -33.32 -6.30
N LYS A 407 11.09 -33.17 -7.27
CA LYS A 407 11.23 -33.81 -8.59
C LYS A 407 12.42 -33.27 -9.38
N ILE A 408 12.69 -31.97 -9.29
CA ILE A 408 13.86 -31.35 -9.92
C ILE A 408 15.14 -31.94 -9.31
N ASP A 409 15.21 -32.09 -7.99
CA ASP A 409 16.37 -32.66 -7.31
C ASP A 409 16.56 -34.14 -7.65
N GLU A 410 15.50 -34.93 -7.71
CA GLU A 410 15.56 -36.32 -8.20
C GLU A 410 16.09 -36.41 -9.64
N ILE A 411 15.72 -35.47 -10.51
CA ILE A 411 16.23 -35.39 -11.88
C ILE A 411 17.71 -35.02 -11.90
N LYS A 412 18.15 -34.05 -11.08
CA LYS A 412 19.56 -33.66 -10.95
C LYS A 412 20.43 -34.84 -10.51
N GLU A 413 20.00 -35.57 -9.48
CA GLU A 413 20.76 -36.75 -9.04
C GLU A 413 20.88 -37.83 -10.14
N ARG A 414 19.83 -38.01 -10.95
CA ARG A 414 19.87 -38.92 -12.10
C ARG A 414 20.83 -38.44 -13.17
N LEU A 415 20.88 -37.13 -13.41
CA LEU A 415 21.79 -36.50 -14.35
C LEU A 415 23.25 -36.68 -13.89
N ASP A 416 23.54 -36.46 -12.61
CA ASP A 416 24.87 -36.64 -12.05
C ASP A 416 25.36 -38.09 -12.20
N ARG A 417 24.49 -39.06 -11.91
CA ARG A 417 24.80 -40.49 -12.13
C ARG A 417 25.03 -40.81 -13.60
N ALA A 418 24.27 -40.21 -14.50
CA ALA A 418 24.45 -40.42 -15.95
C ALA A 418 25.78 -39.82 -16.44
N ASN A 419 26.14 -38.62 -15.97
CA ASN A 419 27.41 -37.98 -16.27
C ASN A 419 28.59 -38.80 -15.74
N GLU A 420 28.54 -39.30 -14.51
CA GLU A 420 29.59 -40.16 -13.95
C GLU A 420 29.80 -41.45 -14.78
N LEU A 421 28.70 -42.05 -15.27
CA LEU A 421 28.76 -43.20 -16.17
C LEU A 421 29.36 -42.84 -17.53
N MET A 422 29.06 -41.66 -18.06
CA MET A 422 29.61 -41.17 -19.33
C MET A 422 31.12 -40.95 -19.21
N ASP A 423 31.57 -40.26 -18.16
CA ASP A 423 32.99 -40.05 -17.88
C ASP A 423 33.75 -41.37 -17.72
N LYS A 424 33.13 -42.37 -17.06
CA LYS A 424 33.73 -43.69 -16.91
C LYS A 424 33.89 -44.40 -18.25
N LYS A 425 32.91 -44.29 -19.15
CA LYS A 425 33.03 -44.83 -20.52
C LYS A 425 34.08 -44.10 -21.32
N GLU A 426 34.12 -42.77 -21.23
CA GLU A 426 35.11 -41.94 -21.92
C GLU A 426 36.54 -42.33 -21.50
N ARG A 427 36.81 -42.39 -20.18
CA ARG A 427 38.09 -42.88 -19.65
C ARG A 427 38.43 -44.29 -20.13
N GLY A 428 37.42 -45.18 -20.24
CA GLY A 428 37.58 -46.51 -20.78
C GLY A 428 38.01 -46.52 -22.24
N TYR A 429 37.37 -45.71 -23.09
CA TYR A 429 37.73 -45.57 -24.50
C TYR A 429 39.09 -44.91 -24.68
N TRP A 430 39.42 -43.87 -23.90
CA TRP A 430 40.75 -43.28 -23.87
C TRP A 430 41.84 -44.30 -23.52
N SER A 431 41.60 -45.16 -22.52
CA SER A 431 42.52 -46.23 -22.17
C SER A 431 42.69 -47.26 -23.30
N GLN A 432 41.60 -47.65 -23.97
CA GLN A 432 41.68 -48.55 -25.14
C GLN A 432 42.45 -47.91 -26.29
N PHE A 433 42.22 -46.62 -26.57
CA PHE A 433 42.93 -45.88 -27.61
C PHE A 433 44.42 -45.77 -27.30
N SER A 434 44.78 -45.44 -26.06
CA SER A 434 46.19 -45.39 -25.63
C SER A 434 46.86 -46.77 -25.71
N ASN A 435 46.17 -47.85 -25.32
CA ASN A 435 46.69 -49.21 -25.46
C ASN A 435 46.88 -49.61 -26.94
N LEU A 436 45.95 -49.21 -27.81
CA LEU A 436 46.07 -49.41 -29.26
C LEU A 436 47.28 -48.66 -29.82
N GLU A 437 47.50 -47.41 -29.41
CA GLU A 437 48.66 -46.60 -29.81
C GLU A 437 49.98 -47.27 -29.39
N VAL A 438 50.06 -47.79 -28.16
CA VAL A 438 51.22 -48.56 -27.68
C VAL A 438 51.41 -49.85 -28.50
N ALA A 439 50.33 -50.57 -28.82
CA ALA A 439 50.38 -51.79 -29.62
C ALA A 439 50.84 -51.51 -31.07
N ILE A 440 50.34 -50.46 -31.70
CA ILE A 440 50.75 -50.01 -33.03
C ILE A 440 52.24 -49.62 -33.02
N ASN A 441 52.70 -48.88 -32.01
CA ASN A 441 54.12 -48.54 -31.87
C ASN A 441 55.00 -49.79 -31.69
N LYS A 442 54.54 -50.81 -30.96
CA LYS A 442 55.24 -52.10 -30.86
C LYS A 442 55.26 -52.86 -32.20
N LEU A 443 54.15 -52.86 -32.94
CA LEU A 443 54.10 -53.48 -34.26
C LEU A 443 55.01 -52.76 -35.27
N ASN A 444 55.06 -51.43 -35.23
CA ASN A 444 55.95 -50.63 -36.08
C ASN A 444 57.43 -50.89 -35.76
N THR A 445 57.79 -50.97 -34.47
CA THR A 445 59.16 -51.32 -34.06
C THR A 445 59.53 -52.76 -34.42
N GLN A 446 58.61 -53.72 -34.29
CA GLN A 446 58.81 -55.11 -34.74
C GLN A 446 58.91 -55.23 -36.27
N SER A 447 58.07 -54.52 -37.03
CA SER A 447 58.14 -54.48 -38.49
C SER A 447 59.45 -53.85 -38.97
N GLY A 448 59.93 -52.80 -38.28
CA GLY A 448 61.26 -52.23 -38.51
C GLY A 448 62.38 -53.22 -38.21
N TYR A 449 62.27 -53.98 -37.12
CA TYR A 449 63.25 -55.02 -36.77
C TYR A 449 63.30 -56.15 -37.80
N VAL A 450 62.13 -56.63 -38.27
CA VAL A 450 62.04 -57.64 -39.34
C VAL A 450 62.58 -57.10 -40.67
N SER A 451 62.27 -55.85 -41.01
CA SER A 451 62.81 -55.21 -42.23
C SER A 451 64.34 -55.11 -42.15
N SER A 452 64.90 -54.74 -40.99
CA SER A 452 66.36 -54.69 -40.78
C SER A 452 67.04 -56.07 -40.79
N MET A 453 66.30 -57.13 -40.45
CA MET A 453 66.76 -58.52 -40.55
C MET A 453 66.67 -59.08 -41.98
N MET A 454 65.80 -58.54 -42.82
CA MET A 454 65.68 -58.92 -44.25
C MET A 454 66.64 -58.15 -45.16
N GLU A 455 67.23 -57.04 -44.68
CA GLU A 455 68.25 -56.25 -45.40
C GLU A 455 69.71 -56.70 -45.12
N GLN A 456 69.92 -57.69 -44.24
CA GLN A 456 71.18 -58.44 -44.12
C GLN A 456 71.11 -59.74 -44.91
#